data_AF-E4T2D3-F1
#
_entry.id   AF-E4T2D3-F1
#
_cell.length_a   1.000
_cell.length_b   1.000
_cell.length_c   1.000
_cell.angle_alpha   90.00
_cell.angle_beta   90.00
_cell.angle_gamma   90.00
#
_symmetry.space_group_name_H-M   'P 1'
#
loop_
_entity.id
_entity.type
_entity.pdbx_description
1 polymer ?
#
loop_
_entity_poly.entity_id
_entity_poly.type
_entity_poly.pdbx_seq_one_letter_code
_entity_poly.pdbx_strand_id
1 'polypeptide(L)'
;MRITICILLVLVISSTYGQTQKDSLFKKDIVPLVEEMEFMYGYDQAMREYTIYQTFDKNVTDKIENLTDSLKEKEIDKRKFASDSLAYFIFKNYINPKDAVHTARIIEITKKYGFPSLERIRKYYKKDFIDPEFNPYILLVHAPKAYWIELKELTKKELVEGRISRCVYGHMLWHFNGRKNMKDLLENGFEMIKENGLTKLKSTCE
;
A
#
# COMPACT_ATOMS: atom_id res chain seq x y z
N MET A 1 -2.30 -19.08 -38.21
CA MET A 1 -3.49 -18.32 -37.72
C MET A 1 -4.40 -19.15 -36.81
N ARG A 2 -4.97 -20.28 -37.24
CA ARG A 2 -5.93 -21.06 -36.41
C ARG A 2 -5.34 -21.56 -35.07
N ILE A 3 -4.12 -22.09 -35.08
CA ILE A 3 -3.46 -22.59 -33.85
C ILE A 3 -3.12 -21.45 -32.87
N THR A 4 -2.64 -20.31 -33.39
CA THR A 4 -2.32 -19.11 -32.59
C THR A 4 -3.57 -18.56 -31.91
N ILE A 5 -4.72 -18.54 -32.61
CA ILE A 5 -6.01 -18.12 -32.06
C ILE A 5 -6.47 -19.07 -30.96
N CYS A 6 -6.34 -20.39 -31.15
CA CYS A 6 -6.68 -21.38 -30.11
C CYS A 6 -5.80 -21.23 -28.86
N ILE A 7 -4.49 -20.99 -29.02
CA ILE A 7 -3.58 -20.77 -27.89
C ILE A 7 -3.97 -19.50 -27.12
N LEU A 8 -4.26 -18.40 -27.84
CA LEU A 8 -4.74 -17.16 -27.22
C LEU A 8 -6.06 -17.37 -26.46
N LEU A 9 -7.02 -18.10 -27.05
CA LEU A 9 -8.29 -18.43 -26.39
C LEU A 9 -8.11 -19.26 -25.12
N VAL A 10 -7.26 -20.29 -25.16
CA VAL A 10 -6.97 -21.12 -23.97
C VAL A 10 -6.34 -20.29 -22.84
N LEU A 11 -5.42 -19.38 -23.18
CA LEU A 11 -4.80 -18.49 -22.19
C LEU A 11 -5.80 -17.53 -21.56
N VAL A 12 -6.73 -16.97 -22.33
CA VAL A 12 -7.79 -16.07 -21.83
C VAL A 12 -8.80 -16.80 -20.93
N ILE A 13 -9.20 -18.02 -21.30
CA ILE A 13 -10.15 -18.82 -20.48
C ILE A 13 -9.51 -19.24 -19.16
N SER A 14 -8.23 -19.60 -19.18
CA SER A 14 -7.49 -20.01 -17.98
C SER A 14 -7.32 -18.86 -16.97
N SER A 15 -7.03 -17.64 -17.45
CA SER A 15 -6.86 -16.46 -16.59
C SER A 15 -8.18 -16.00 -15.97
N THR A 16 -9.27 -16.00 -16.74
CA THR A 16 -10.62 -15.61 -16.27
C THR A 16 -11.18 -16.60 -15.24
N TYR A 17 -10.96 -17.91 -15.41
CA TYR A 17 -11.38 -18.92 -14.44
C TYR A 17 -10.63 -18.78 -13.11
N GLY A 18 -9.30 -18.60 -13.16
CA GLY A 18 -8.48 -18.38 -11.96
C GLY A 18 -8.89 -17.13 -11.16
N GLN A 19 -9.20 -16.04 -11.87
CA GLN A 19 -9.72 -14.81 -11.25
C GLN A 19 -11.08 -15.04 -10.57
N THR A 20 -11.98 -15.74 -11.25
CA THR A 20 -13.34 -16.01 -10.73
C THR A 20 -13.28 -16.82 -9.43
N GLN A 21 -12.39 -17.81 -9.34
CA GLN A 21 -12.19 -18.59 -8.12
C GLN A 21 -11.65 -17.73 -6.97
N LYS A 22 -10.62 -16.92 -7.25
CA LYS A 22 -10.05 -15.97 -6.27
C LYS A 22 -11.08 -14.97 -5.76
N ASP A 23 -11.93 -14.43 -6.63
CA ASP A 23 -13.00 -13.51 -6.27
C ASP A 23 -14.09 -14.17 -5.42
N SER A 24 -14.46 -15.41 -5.74
CA SER A 24 -15.41 -16.19 -4.93
C SER A 24 -14.89 -16.40 -3.51
N LEU A 25 -13.62 -16.82 -3.38
CA LEU A 25 -12.96 -17.00 -2.09
C LEU A 25 -12.85 -15.67 -1.33
N PHE A 26 -12.44 -14.59 -2.01
CA PHE A 26 -12.26 -13.28 -1.39
C PHE A 26 -13.60 -12.74 -0.88
N LYS A 27 -14.68 -12.88 -1.66
CA LYS A 27 -16.03 -12.50 -1.25
C LYS A 27 -16.50 -13.28 -0.01
N LYS A 28 -16.22 -14.59 0.02
CA LYS A 28 -16.60 -15.45 1.15
C LYS A 28 -15.92 -15.01 2.45
N ASP A 29 -14.65 -14.66 2.37
CA ASP A 29 -13.81 -14.37 3.54
C ASP A 29 -13.64 -12.86 3.77
N ILE A 30 -14.44 -12.00 3.10
CA ILE A 30 -14.18 -10.55 3.04
C ILE A 30 -14.18 -9.87 4.41
N VAL A 31 -15.11 -10.24 5.30
CA VAL A 31 -15.26 -9.59 6.61
C VAL A 31 -14.01 -9.78 7.48
N PRO A 32 -13.59 -11.01 7.82
CA PRO A 32 -12.39 -11.20 8.62
C PRO A 32 -11.12 -10.69 7.93
N LEU A 33 -11.04 -10.75 6.59
CA LEU A 33 -9.90 -10.19 5.87
C LEU A 33 -9.80 -8.67 6.02
N VAL A 34 -10.91 -7.94 5.89
CA VAL A 34 -10.91 -6.49 6.04
C VAL A 34 -10.60 -6.10 7.48
N GLU A 35 -11.25 -6.73 8.45
CA GLU A 35 -10.98 -6.46 9.88
C GLU A 35 -9.51 -6.71 10.25
N GLU A 36 -8.90 -7.78 9.72
CA GLU A 36 -7.47 -8.05 9.90
C GLU A 36 -6.58 -6.99 9.22
N MET A 37 -6.90 -6.58 7.99
CA MET A 37 -6.13 -5.56 7.27
C MET A 37 -6.25 -4.18 7.92
N GLU A 38 -7.42 -3.80 8.42
CA GLU A 38 -7.64 -2.56 9.16
C GLU A 38 -6.85 -2.55 10.47
N PHE A 39 -6.78 -3.68 11.18
CA PHE A 39 -5.92 -3.82 12.35
C PHE A 39 -4.44 -3.61 11.99
N MET A 40 -3.95 -4.28 10.94
CA MET A 40 -2.55 -4.13 10.49
C MET A 40 -2.23 -2.69 10.08
N TYR A 41 -3.14 -2.05 9.34
CA TYR A 41 -3.03 -0.65 8.92
C TYR A 41 -3.02 0.30 10.12
N GLY A 42 -3.99 0.16 11.02
CA GLY A 42 -4.10 1.01 12.21
C GLY A 42 -2.87 0.91 13.12
N TYR A 43 -2.32 -0.30 13.29
CA TYR A 43 -1.05 -0.48 14.01
C TYR A 43 0.11 0.25 13.32
N ASP A 44 0.25 0.08 11.99
CA ASP A 44 1.32 0.72 11.21
C ASP A 44 1.25 2.25 11.30
N GLN A 45 0.07 2.83 11.10
CA GLN A 45 -0.14 4.29 11.18
C GLN A 45 0.10 4.80 12.60
N ALA A 46 -0.56 4.22 13.61
CA ALA A 46 -0.45 4.68 15.00
C ALA A 46 0.99 4.65 15.52
N MET A 47 1.75 3.60 15.21
CA MET A 47 3.14 3.52 15.66
C MET A 47 4.04 4.55 14.95
N ARG A 48 3.82 4.82 13.67
CA ARG A 48 4.58 5.84 12.93
C ARG A 48 4.21 7.25 13.37
N GLU A 49 2.91 7.55 13.49
CA GLU A 49 2.41 8.82 14.04
C GLU A 49 2.97 9.07 15.45
N TYR A 50 3.03 8.05 16.31
CA TYR A 50 3.63 8.18 17.64
C TYR A 50 5.10 8.62 17.58
N THR A 51 5.86 8.18 16.58
CA THR A 51 7.27 8.61 16.44
C THR A 51 7.42 10.08 16.06
N ILE A 52 6.34 10.72 15.58
CA ILE A 52 6.32 12.12 15.13
C ILE A 52 5.64 13.01 16.20
N TYR A 53 4.48 12.57 16.70
CA TYR A 53 3.60 13.38 17.54
C TYR A 53 3.65 13.01 19.04
N GLN A 54 4.31 11.90 19.38
CA GLN A 54 4.41 11.34 20.74
C GLN A 54 3.06 11.13 21.44
N THR A 55 2.03 10.79 20.67
CA THR A 55 0.69 10.55 21.19
C THR A 55 0.00 9.50 20.33
N PHE A 56 -0.89 8.72 20.95
CA PHE A 56 -1.84 7.84 20.26
C PHE A 56 -3.23 8.49 20.11
N ASP A 57 -3.41 9.71 20.61
CA ASP A 57 -4.68 10.44 20.49
C ASP A 57 -4.80 11.07 19.10
N LYS A 58 -5.65 10.47 18.26
CA LYS A 58 -5.90 10.92 16.89
C LYS A 58 -6.45 12.35 16.83
N ASN A 59 -7.21 12.81 17.84
CA ASN A 59 -7.68 14.19 17.86
C ASN A 59 -6.52 15.18 17.96
N VAL A 60 -5.44 14.79 18.64
CA VAL A 60 -4.23 15.62 18.76
C VAL A 60 -3.45 15.61 17.46
N THR A 61 -3.27 14.46 16.82
CA THR A 61 -2.56 14.38 15.53
C THR A 61 -3.31 15.14 14.45
N ASP A 62 -4.63 14.95 14.33
CA ASP A 62 -5.46 15.62 13.32
C ASP A 62 -5.44 17.15 13.51
N LYS A 63 -5.48 17.61 14.77
CA LYS A 63 -5.34 19.04 15.07
C LYS A 63 -4.01 19.60 14.57
N ILE A 64 -2.91 18.85 14.73
CA ILE A 64 -1.57 19.27 14.28
C ILE A 64 -1.49 19.21 12.74
N GLU A 65 -2.04 18.17 12.12
CA GLU A 65 -2.03 17.96 10.67
C GLU A 65 -2.82 19.02 9.92
N ASN A 66 -3.86 19.58 10.55
CA ASN A 66 -4.66 20.67 10.01
C ASN A 66 -4.01 22.06 10.19
N LEU A 67 -2.83 22.16 10.82
CA LEU A 67 -2.07 23.42 10.87
C LEU A 67 -1.40 23.73 9.53
N THR A 68 -1.09 25.02 9.32
CA THR A 68 -0.20 25.44 8.23
C THR A 68 1.19 24.82 8.40
N ASP A 69 1.91 24.56 7.30
CA ASP A 69 3.19 23.84 7.33
C ASP A 69 4.19 24.42 8.34
N SER A 70 4.31 25.76 8.41
CA SER A 70 5.19 26.43 9.37
C SER A 70 4.78 26.22 10.84
N LEU A 71 3.48 26.14 11.14
CA LEU A 71 2.99 25.88 12.48
C LEU A 71 3.09 24.40 12.84
N LYS A 72 2.80 23.52 11.88
CA LYS A 72 2.93 22.07 12.00
C LYS A 72 4.35 21.67 12.35
N GLU A 73 5.34 22.19 11.63
CA GLU A 73 6.76 21.93 11.89
C GLU A 73 7.15 22.36 13.30
N LYS A 74 6.72 23.56 13.74
CA LYS A 74 6.98 24.05 15.10
C LYS A 74 6.34 23.17 16.18
N GLU A 75 5.14 22.64 15.94
CA GLU A 75 4.49 21.75 16.90
C GLU A 75 5.13 20.36 16.95
N ILE A 76 5.55 19.81 15.81
CA ILE A 76 6.31 18.55 15.75
C ILE A 76 7.67 18.71 16.44
N ASP A 77 8.37 19.83 16.22
CA ASP A 77 9.67 20.10 16.82
C ASP A 77 9.64 20.11 18.36
N LYS A 78 8.55 20.60 18.96
CA LYS A 78 8.33 20.57 20.42
C LYS A 78 8.14 19.16 20.98
N ARG A 79 7.81 18.20 20.12
CA ARG A 79 7.45 16.80 20.46
C ARG A 79 8.56 15.82 20.07
N LYS A 80 9.76 16.29 19.73
CA LYS A 80 10.88 15.40 19.47
C LYS A 80 11.24 14.63 20.73
N PHE A 81 11.64 13.36 20.56
CA PHE A 81 12.24 12.61 21.65
C PHE A 81 13.48 13.33 22.14
N ALA A 82 13.64 13.44 23.46
CA ALA A 82 14.87 13.95 24.05
C ALA A 82 16.09 13.07 23.68
N SER A 83 15.86 11.81 23.32
CA SER A 83 16.88 10.88 22.86
C SER A 83 16.49 10.23 21.53
N ASP A 84 17.31 10.45 20.51
CA ASP A 84 17.19 9.76 19.22
C ASP A 84 17.27 8.24 19.35
N SER A 85 17.91 7.74 20.42
CA SER A 85 18.00 6.30 20.70
C SER A 85 16.65 5.67 20.97
N LEU A 86 15.69 6.41 21.53
CA LEU A 86 14.33 5.90 21.79
C LEU A 86 13.53 5.78 20.49
N ALA A 87 13.59 6.78 19.62
CA ALA A 87 12.95 6.71 18.30
C ALA A 87 13.47 5.52 17.48
N TYR A 88 14.81 5.34 17.46
CA TYR A 88 15.44 4.19 16.83
C TYR A 88 15.01 2.86 17.48
N PHE A 89 14.95 2.82 18.82
CA PHE A 89 14.51 1.63 19.54
C PHE A 89 13.07 1.26 19.22
N ILE A 90 12.16 2.24 19.16
CA ILE A 90 10.75 2.03 18.78
C ILE A 90 10.68 1.46 17.36
N PHE A 91 11.38 2.09 16.42
CA PHE A 91 11.39 1.66 15.02
C PHE A 91 11.93 0.24 14.86
N LYS A 92 13.05 -0.06 15.52
CA LYS A 92 13.72 -1.37 15.45
C LYS A 92 12.91 -2.50 16.07
N ASN A 93 12.25 -2.25 17.20
CA ASN A 93 11.64 -3.32 18.02
C ASN A 93 10.12 -3.43 17.87
N TYR A 94 9.43 -2.38 17.42
CA TYR A 94 7.97 -2.36 17.34
C TYR A 94 7.44 -2.17 15.91
N ILE A 95 8.12 -1.36 15.10
CA ILE A 95 7.68 -1.07 13.72
C ILE A 95 8.23 -2.13 12.76
N ASN A 96 9.54 -2.23 12.59
CA ASN A 96 10.17 -3.16 11.64
C ASN A 96 9.74 -4.63 11.80
N PRO A 97 9.62 -5.20 13.02
CA PRO A 97 9.18 -6.58 13.17
C PRO A 97 7.72 -6.77 12.72
N LYS A 98 6.87 -5.76 12.92
CA LYS A 98 5.47 -5.81 12.49
C LYS A 98 5.31 -5.53 11.01
N ASP A 99 6.12 -4.65 10.44
CA ASP A 99 6.21 -4.48 8.97
C ASP A 99 6.51 -5.83 8.29
N ALA A 100 7.43 -6.63 8.84
CA ALA A 100 7.73 -7.97 8.33
C ALA A 100 6.54 -8.93 8.42
N VAL A 101 5.86 -8.97 9.57
CA VAL A 101 4.66 -9.81 9.79
C VAL A 101 3.52 -9.40 8.86
N HIS A 102 3.21 -8.10 8.79
CA HIS A 102 2.14 -7.58 7.94
C HIS A 102 2.46 -7.81 6.46
N THR A 103 3.71 -7.61 6.03
CA THR A 103 4.15 -7.91 4.67
C THR A 103 3.94 -9.38 4.33
N ALA A 104 4.41 -10.30 5.17
CA ALA A 104 4.26 -11.73 4.96
C ALA A 104 2.78 -12.16 4.90
N ARG A 105 1.91 -11.47 5.66
CA ARG A 105 0.48 -11.70 5.63
C ARG A 105 -0.19 -11.20 4.35
N ILE A 106 0.15 -9.98 3.87
CA ILE A 106 -0.41 -9.42 2.63
C ILE A 106 0.07 -10.20 1.40
N ILE A 107 1.37 -10.51 1.30
CA ILE A 107 1.86 -11.88 1.10
C ILE A 107 0.86 -12.97 0.68
N GLU A 108 0.56 -13.77 1.70
CA GLU A 108 -0.36 -14.90 1.71
C GLU A 108 -1.74 -14.52 1.16
N ILE A 109 -2.30 -13.38 1.59
CA ILE A 109 -3.60 -12.90 1.15
C ILE A 109 -3.59 -12.70 -0.38
N THR A 110 -2.57 -12.05 -0.93
CA THR A 110 -2.45 -11.76 -2.37
C THR A 110 -2.28 -13.05 -3.17
N LYS A 111 -1.46 -14.01 -2.67
CA LYS A 111 -1.31 -15.30 -3.34
C LYS A 111 -2.63 -16.08 -3.40
N LYS A 112 -3.34 -16.17 -2.27
CA LYS A 112 -4.58 -16.95 -2.12
C LYS A 112 -5.78 -16.29 -2.77
N TYR A 113 -5.98 -15.00 -2.53
CA TYR A 113 -7.18 -14.26 -2.91
C TYR A 113 -6.94 -13.29 -4.07
N GLY A 114 -5.70 -13.01 -4.48
CA GLY A 114 -5.39 -11.87 -5.33
C GLY A 114 -5.31 -10.58 -4.52
N PHE A 115 -4.70 -9.54 -5.11
CA PHE A 115 -4.42 -8.29 -4.43
C PHE A 115 -5.72 -7.64 -3.89
N PRO A 116 -5.74 -7.23 -2.60
CA PRO A 116 -6.93 -6.66 -1.98
C PRO A 116 -6.98 -5.14 -2.23
N SER A 117 -7.14 -4.71 -3.49
CA SER A 117 -7.29 -3.26 -3.78
C SER A 117 -8.54 -2.69 -3.11
N LEU A 118 -8.55 -1.38 -2.82
CA LEU A 118 -9.71 -0.72 -2.22
C LEU A 118 -10.98 -0.89 -3.05
N GLU A 119 -10.87 -0.76 -4.38
CA GLU A 119 -11.97 -1.01 -5.30
C GLU A 119 -12.55 -2.43 -5.11
N ARG A 120 -11.67 -3.42 -5.03
CA ARG A 120 -12.05 -4.82 -4.88
C ARG A 120 -12.64 -5.12 -3.50
N ILE A 121 -12.10 -4.50 -2.44
CA ILE A 121 -12.68 -4.56 -1.10
C ILE A 121 -14.09 -3.96 -1.12
N ARG A 122 -14.27 -2.73 -1.62
CA ARG A 122 -15.57 -2.02 -1.68
C ARG A 122 -16.63 -2.76 -2.50
N LYS A 123 -16.20 -3.57 -3.48
CA LYS A 123 -17.10 -4.45 -4.24
C LYS A 123 -17.83 -5.44 -3.34
N TYR A 124 -17.19 -5.99 -2.30
CA TYR A 124 -17.73 -7.07 -1.48
C TYR A 124 -17.99 -6.69 -0.02
N TYR A 125 -17.22 -5.76 0.54
CA TYR A 125 -17.39 -5.23 1.90
C TYR A 125 -18.26 -3.97 1.86
N LYS A 126 -19.37 -3.98 2.61
CA LYS A 126 -20.40 -2.91 2.56
C LYS A 126 -20.44 -2.03 3.81
N LYS A 127 -19.59 -2.30 4.80
CA LYS A 127 -19.42 -1.42 5.95
C LYS A 127 -18.39 -0.33 5.61
N ASP A 128 -18.50 0.78 6.30
CA ASP A 128 -17.44 1.78 6.28
C ASP A 128 -16.18 1.24 6.97
N PHE A 129 -15.05 1.78 6.58
CA PHE A 129 -13.78 1.51 7.24
C PHE A 129 -13.72 2.23 8.58
N ILE A 130 -13.03 1.64 9.55
CA ILE A 130 -12.73 2.24 10.85
C ILE A 130 -11.93 3.54 10.63
N ASP A 131 -10.94 3.48 9.73
CA ASP A 131 -10.18 4.64 9.29
C ASP A 131 -10.57 4.99 7.84
N PRO A 132 -11.12 6.20 7.57
CA PRO A 132 -11.45 6.64 6.21
C PRO A 132 -10.26 6.63 5.23
N GLU A 133 -9.03 6.73 5.73
CA GLU A 133 -7.80 6.71 4.95
C GLU A 133 -7.23 5.31 4.73
N PHE A 134 -7.91 4.27 5.27
CA PHE A 134 -7.50 2.89 5.14
C PHE A 134 -7.14 2.53 3.70
N ASN A 135 -5.92 2.03 3.50
CA ASN A 135 -5.48 1.50 2.22
C ASN A 135 -4.44 0.37 2.39
N PRO A 136 -4.76 -0.89 2.06
CA PRO A 136 -3.89 -2.03 2.37
C PRO A 136 -2.59 -2.04 1.56
N TYR A 137 -2.48 -1.30 0.44
CA TYR A 137 -1.21 -1.25 -0.30
C TYR A 137 -0.09 -0.61 0.51
N ILE A 138 -0.40 0.26 1.49
CA ILE A 138 0.63 0.93 2.29
C ILE A 138 1.47 -0.07 3.10
N LEU A 139 0.87 -1.18 3.53
CA LEU A 139 1.55 -2.26 4.23
C LEU A 139 2.67 -2.88 3.38
N LEU A 140 2.51 -2.87 2.05
CA LEU A 140 3.57 -3.31 1.14
C LEU A 140 4.59 -2.21 0.88
N VAL A 141 4.21 -0.94 0.85
CA VAL A 141 5.17 0.17 0.72
C VAL A 141 6.19 0.17 1.86
N HIS A 142 5.75 -0.22 3.05
CA HIS A 142 6.59 -0.34 4.24
C HIS A 142 7.35 -1.67 4.34
N ALA A 143 7.27 -2.54 3.32
CA ALA A 143 7.87 -3.85 3.37
C ALA A 143 9.39 -3.83 3.57
N PRO A 144 9.93 -4.68 4.47
CA PRO A 144 11.37 -4.84 4.62
C PRO A 144 12.03 -5.35 3.33
N LYS A 145 13.30 -4.97 3.13
CA LYS A 145 14.10 -5.34 1.96
C LYS A 145 14.12 -6.85 1.64
N ALA A 146 14.02 -7.68 2.68
CA ALA A 146 13.98 -9.14 2.54
C ALA A 146 12.85 -9.64 1.63
N TYR A 147 11.74 -8.90 1.52
CA TYR A 147 10.57 -9.27 0.72
C TYR A 147 10.55 -8.64 -0.68
N TRP A 148 11.46 -7.71 -0.99
CA TRP A 148 11.37 -6.90 -2.21
C TRP A 148 11.43 -7.71 -3.51
N ILE A 149 12.20 -8.80 -3.55
CA ILE A 149 12.29 -9.66 -4.75
C ILE A 149 10.94 -10.33 -5.00
N GLU A 150 10.40 -10.99 -3.98
CA GLU A 150 9.09 -11.65 -4.05
C GLU A 150 7.96 -10.66 -4.38
N LEU A 151 7.96 -9.48 -3.75
CA LEU A 151 6.95 -8.46 -4.00
C LEU A 151 6.99 -7.91 -5.42
N LYS A 152 8.16 -7.76 -6.04
CA LYS A 152 8.26 -7.38 -7.46
C LYS A 152 7.62 -8.41 -8.37
N GLU A 153 7.88 -9.69 -8.14
CA GLU A 153 7.29 -10.78 -8.93
C GLU A 153 5.78 -10.85 -8.74
N LEU A 154 5.34 -10.82 -7.48
CA LEU A 154 3.94 -10.88 -7.10
C LEU A 154 3.16 -9.70 -7.69
N THR A 155 3.60 -8.47 -7.45
CA THR A 155 2.87 -7.27 -7.93
C THR A 155 2.86 -7.19 -9.45
N LYS A 156 3.92 -7.62 -10.15
CA LYS A 156 3.91 -7.72 -11.61
C LYS A 156 2.83 -8.69 -12.10
N LYS A 157 2.67 -9.84 -11.43
CA LYS A 157 1.59 -10.79 -11.74
C LYS A 157 0.21 -10.17 -11.50
N GLU A 158 0.03 -9.48 -10.38
CA GLU A 158 -1.23 -8.78 -10.07
C GLU A 158 -1.56 -7.67 -11.09
N LEU A 159 -0.55 -6.99 -11.65
CA LEU A 159 -0.71 -6.01 -12.72
C LEU A 159 -1.20 -6.68 -14.01
N VAL A 160 -0.55 -7.78 -14.42
CA VAL A 160 -0.93 -8.54 -15.63
C VAL A 160 -2.34 -9.09 -15.51
N GLU A 161 -2.75 -9.48 -14.30
CA GLU A 161 -4.09 -9.99 -14.01
C GLU A 161 -5.11 -8.86 -13.76
N GLY A 162 -4.72 -7.59 -13.92
CA GLY A 162 -5.61 -6.43 -13.85
C GLY A 162 -6.13 -6.11 -12.45
N ARG A 163 -5.49 -6.62 -11.38
CA ARG A 163 -5.90 -6.41 -9.98
C ARG A 163 -5.24 -5.21 -9.32
N ILE A 164 -4.19 -4.67 -9.94
CA ILE A 164 -3.59 -3.39 -9.58
C ILE A 164 -3.47 -2.48 -10.80
N SER A 165 -3.62 -1.18 -10.60
CA SER A 165 -3.36 -0.19 -11.65
C SER A 165 -1.86 -0.05 -11.90
N ARG A 166 -1.50 0.51 -13.06
CA ARG A 166 -0.11 0.82 -13.39
C ARG A 166 0.52 1.75 -12.33
N CYS A 167 -0.23 2.71 -11.81
CA CYS A 167 0.27 3.67 -10.85
C CYS A 167 0.55 3.03 -9.48
N VAL A 168 -0.34 2.15 -9.01
CA VAL A 168 -0.09 1.38 -7.79
C VAL A 168 1.14 0.49 -7.96
N TYR A 169 1.27 -0.18 -9.11
CA TYR A 169 2.46 -0.97 -9.44
C TYR A 169 3.75 -0.12 -9.47
N GLY A 170 3.74 1.00 -10.19
CA GLY A 170 4.88 1.91 -10.32
C GLY A 170 5.34 2.46 -8.98
N HIS A 171 4.39 2.85 -8.13
CA HIS A 171 4.69 3.33 -6.78
C HIS A 171 5.31 2.24 -5.90
N MET A 172 4.75 1.04 -5.89
CA MET A 172 5.34 -0.09 -5.15
C MET A 172 6.74 -0.43 -5.68
N LEU A 173 6.92 -0.49 -7.00
CA LEU A 173 8.22 -0.78 -7.62
C LEU A 173 9.27 0.25 -7.25
N TRP A 174 8.91 1.54 -7.26
CA TRP A 174 9.77 2.63 -6.82
C TRP A 174 10.27 2.42 -5.38
N HIS A 175 9.39 2.02 -4.45
CA HIS A 175 9.76 1.67 -3.08
C HIS A 175 10.67 0.42 -3.03
N PHE A 176 10.33 -0.64 -3.76
CA PHE A 176 11.12 -1.89 -3.78
C PHE A 176 12.47 -1.77 -4.51
N ASN A 177 12.69 -0.68 -5.24
CA ASN A 177 13.98 -0.32 -5.82
C ASN A 177 14.77 0.68 -4.95
N GLY A 178 14.23 1.01 -3.77
CA GLY A 178 14.87 1.91 -2.80
C GLY A 178 14.77 3.38 -3.18
N ARG A 179 13.78 3.76 -4.00
CA ARG A 179 13.45 5.16 -4.34
C ARG A 179 14.59 5.95 -4.98
N LYS A 180 15.48 5.25 -5.70
CA LYS A 180 16.72 5.85 -6.24
C LYS A 180 16.49 6.99 -7.24
N ASN A 181 15.43 6.90 -8.03
CA ASN A 181 15.03 7.90 -9.02
C ASN A 181 13.55 7.70 -9.40
N MET A 182 13.01 8.57 -10.25
CA MET A 182 11.58 8.56 -10.61
C MET A 182 11.22 7.60 -11.76
N LYS A 183 12.18 6.82 -12.29
CA LYS A 183 11.97 5.99 -13.49
C LYS A 183 10.80 5.03 -13.33
N ASP A 184 10.73 4.32 -12.20
CA ASP A 184 9.65 3.36 -11.92
C ASP A 184 8.28 4.02 -11.92
N LEU A 185 8.17 5.29 -11.52
CA LEU A 185 6.92 6.05 -11.54
C LEU A 185 6.60 6.50 -12.97
N LEU A 186 7.55 7.13 -13.66
CA LEU A 186 7.36 7.70 -14.99
C LEU A 186 7.06 6.64 -16.06
N GLU A 187 7.60 5.44 -15.92
CA GLU A 187 7.30 4.31 -16.82
C GLU A 187 5.95 3.64 -16.53
N ASN A 188 5.31 3.96 -15.39
CA ASN A 188 4.14 3.27 -14.88
C ASN A 188 3.00 4.22 -14.45
N GLY A 189 2.62 5.13 -15.33
CA GLY A 189 1.40 5.93 -15.18
C GLY A 189 1.57 7.19 -14.32
N PHE A 190 2.79 7.72 -14.24
CA PHE A 190 3.01 9.06 -13.71
C PHE A 190 3.70 9.95 -14.74
N GLU A 191 3.44 11.25 -14.65
CA GLU A 191 4.06 12.26 -15.49
C GLU A 191 4.52 13.46 -14.66
N MET A 192 5.57 14.14 -15.14
CA MET A 192 5.98 15.43 -14.58
C MET A 192 5.22 16.52 -15.32
N ILE A 193 4.42 17.30 -14.60
CA ILE A 193 3.68 18.45 -15.15
C ILE A 193 4.18 19.74 -14.53
N LYS A 194 4.03 20.86 -15.26
CA LYS A 194 4.26 22.20 -14.73
C LYS A 194 2.92 22.86 -14.43
N GLU A 195 2.68 23.19 -13.16
CA GLU A 195 1.51 23.93 -12.70
C GLU A 195 1.97 25.11 -11.84
N ASN A 196 1.55 26.32 -12.19
CA ASN A 196 1.89 27.56 -11.46
C ASN A 196 3.41 27.75 -11.26
N GLY A 197 4.21 27.41 -12.27
CA GLY A 197 5.68 27.50 -12.21
C GLY A 197 6.37 26.39 -11.42
N LEU A 198 5.62 25.48 -10.79
CA LEU A 198 6.16 24.34 -10.04
C LEU A 198 6.04 23.06 -10.85
N THR A 199 7.09 22.23 -10.80
CA THR A 199 7.06 20.90 -11.42
C THR A 199 6.52 19.90 -10.40
N LYS A 200 5.44 19.20 -10.74
CA LYS A 200 4.78 18.21 -9.87
C LYS A 200 4.69 16.86 -10.58
N LEU A 201 4.73 15.79 -9.80
CA LEU A 201 4.39 14.45 -10.28
C LEU A 201 2.87 14.29 -10.23
N LYS A 202 2.25 13.88 -11.33
CA LYS A 202 0.82 13.60 -11.42
C LYS A 202 0.59 12.15 -11.87
N SER A 203 -0.39 11.50 -11.26
CA SER A 203 -0.86 10.18 -11.69
C SER A 203 -1.75 10.31 -12.93
N THR A 204 -1.57 9.41 -13.89
CA THR A 204 -2.39 9.29 -15.12
C THR A 204 -3.35 8.11 -15.06
N CYS A 205 -3.40 7.39 -13.93
CA CYS A 205 -4.39 6.34 -13.71
C CYS A 205 -5.67 6.95 -13.14
N GLU A 206 -6.81 6.42 -13.56
CA GLU A 206 -8.14 6.69 -13.01
C GLU A 206 -8.39 5.93 -11.71
#